data_AF-A0A849N900-F1
#
_entry.id   AF-A0A849N900-F1
#
_cell.length_a   1.000
_cell.length_b   1.000
_cell.length_c   1.000
_cell.angle_alpha   90.00
_cell.angle_beta   90.00
_cell.angle_gamma   90.00
#
_symmetry.space_group_name_H-M   'P 1'
#
loop_
_entity.id
_entity.type
_entity.pdbx_description
1 polymer ?
#
loop_
_entity_poly.entity_id
_entity_poly.type
_entity_poly.pdbx_seq_one_letter_code
_entity_poly.pdbx_strand_id
1 'polypeptide(L)' 'MQHFCYHIISDHRNQYETTLEDAKKLVAKWKKEGDSDFRVYLITTEDKEDAILIDEVTVPIEEIYNN' A
#
# COMPACT_ATOMS: atom_id res chain seq x y z
N MET A 1 -8.06 -16.84 7.65
CA MET A 1 -8.18 -15.36 7.83
C MET A 1 -7.34 -14.76 6.73
N GLN A 2 -7.92 -13.91 5.89
CA GLN A 2 -7.19 -13.28 4.79
C GLN A 2 -6.26 -12.22 5.39
N HIS A 3 -4.95 -12.42 5.31
CA HIS A 3 -3.99 -11.39 5.67
C HIS A 3 -3.74 -10.54 4.42
N PHE A 4 -3.90 -9.23 4.55
CA PHE A 4 -3.53 -8.28 3.52
C PHE A 4 -2.68 -7.17 4.11
N CYS A 5 -1.77 -6.63 3.31
CA CYS A 5 -1.01 -5.43 3.63
C CYS A 5 -0.83 -4.56 2.38
N TYR A 6 -0.68 -3.27 2.60
CA TYR A 6 -0.37 -2.26 1.61
C TYR A 6 1.13 -2.02 1.61
N HIS A 7 1.77 -2.10 0.46
CA HIS A 7 3.16 -1.73 0.26
C HIS A 7 3.22 -0.39 -0.45
N ILE A 8 3.71 0.63 0.23
CA ILE A 8 3.80 2.01 -0.25
C ILE A 8 5.27 2.33 -0.54
N ILE A 9 5.54 2.68 -1.78
CA ILE A 9 6.85 3.10 -2.26
C ILE A 9 6.75 4.54 -2.76
N SER A 10 7.73 5.37 -2.38
CA SER A 10 7.98 6.67 -2.99
C SER A 10 9.41 6.78 -3.48
N ASP A 11 9.76 7.92 -4.08
CA ASP A 11 11.12 8.27 -4.52
C ASP A 11 12.20 7.99 -3.47
N HIS A 12 11.89 8.18 -2.19
CA HIS A 12 12.85 8.10 -1.09
C HIS A 12 12.46 7.07 -0.02
N ARG A 13 11.31 6.40 -0.14
CA ARG A 13 10.70 5.67 0.98
C ARG A 13 10.04 4.38 0.54
N ASN A 14 9.97 3.45 1.48
CA ASN A 14 9.42 2.12 1.27
C ASN A 14 8.90 1.60 2.62
N GLN A 15 7.59 1.39 2.73
CA GLN A 15 6.95 0.99 3.98
C GLN A 15 5.70 0.14 3.72
N TYR A 16 5.38 -0.73 4.68
CA TYR A 16 4.19 -1.57 4.66
C TYR A 16 3.19 -1.10 5.72
N GLU A 17 1.91 -1.12 5.38
CA GLU A 17 0.79 -0.80 6.28
C GLU A 17 -0.25 -1.92 6.23
N THR A 18 -0.88 -2.24 7.35
CA THR A 18 -1.87 -3.34 7.39
C THR A 18 -3.30 -2.84 7.14
N THR A 19 -3.52 -1.53 7.18
CA THR A 19 -4.82 -0.91 6.92
C THR A 19 -4.74 0.11 5.79
N LEU A 20 -5.85 0.27 5.06
CA LEU A 20 -5.95 1.29 4.02
C LEU A 20 -5.85 2.70 4.60
N GLU A 21 -6.38 2.92 5.81
CA GLU A 21 -6.37 4.23 6.47
C GLU A 21 -4.94 4.67 6.81
N ASP A 22 -4.11 3.76 7.31
CA ASP A 22 -2.71 4.06 7.62
C ASP A 22 -1.89 4.26 6.35
N ALA A 23 -2.14 3.47 5.29
CA ALA A 23 -1.55 3.70 3.97
C ALA A 23 -1.89 5.11 3.43
N LYS A 24 -3.16 5.54 3.56
CA LYS A 24 -3.61 6.90 3.19
C LYS A 24 -2.87 7.98 3.99
N LYS A 25 -2.81 7.84 5.31
CA LYS A 25 -2.11 8.80 6.19
C LYS A 25 -0.63 8.89 5.84
N LEU A 26 -0.01 7.76 5.53
CA LEU A 26 1.41 7.68 5.18
C LEU A 26 1.70 8.40 3.85
N VAL A 27 0.93 8.10 2.79
CA VAL A 27 1.05 8.79 1.50
C VAL A 27 0.81 10.30 1.65
N ALA A 28 -0.21 10.69 2.41
CA ALA A 28 -0.51 12.11 2.66
C ALA A 28 0.64 12.82 3.41
N LYS A 29 1.27 12.14 4.37
CA LYS A 29 2.44 12.65 5.08
C LYS A 29 3.63 12.82 4.14
N TRP A 30 3.97 11.78 3.37
CA TRP A 30 5.11 11.80 2.46
C TRP A 30 4.96 12.85 1.37
N LYS A 31 3.74 13.04 0.87
CA LYS A 31 3.40 14.10 -0.08
C LYS A 31 3.64 15.51 0.49
N LYS A 32 3.28 15.75 1.76
CA LYS A 32 3.58 17.03 2.44
C LYS A 32 5.08 17.23 2.64
N GLU A 33 5.84 16.15 2.71
CA GLU A 33 7.29 16.15 2.89
C GLU A 33 8.04 16.24 1.55
N GLY A 34 7.32 16.26 0.41
CA GLY A 34 7.88 16.55 -0.91
C GLY A 34 7.97 15.36 -1.87
N ASP A 35 7.52 14.18 -1.48
CA ASP A 35 7.46 13.03 -2.38
C ASP A 35 6.31 13.21 -3.40
N SER A 36 6.54 12.82 -4.66
CA SER A 36 5.57 12.98 -5.76
C SER A 36 5.22 11.68 -6.46
N ASP A 37 6.19 10.77 -6.63
CA ASP A 37 5.94 9.51 -7.33
C ASP A 37 5.66 8.40 -6.32
N PHE A 38 4.40 8.01 -6.23
CA PHE A 38 3.95 6.96 -5.31
C PHE A 38 3.51 5.71 -6.07
N ARG A 39 3.86 4.55 -5.53
CA ARG A 39 3.31 3.25 -5.93
C ARG A 39 2.75 2.58 -4.69
N VAL A 40 1.50 2.13 -4.77
CA VAL A 40 0.82 1.45 -3.68
C VAL A 40 0.32 0.11 -4.20
N TYR A 41 0.81 -0.96 -3.58
CA TYR A 41 0.44 -2.33 -3.90
C TYR A 41 -0.39 -2.90 -2.75
N LEU A 42 -1.50 -3.56 -3.06
CA LEU A 42 -2.21 -4.40 -2.10
C LEU A 42 -1.69 -5.83 -2.23
N ILE A 43 -1.05 -6.33 -1.18
CA ILE A 43 -0.55 -7.70 -1.09
C ILE A 43 -1.60 -8.49 -0.31
N THR A 44 -2.20 -9.50 -0.93
CA THR A 44 -3.13 -10.42 -0.27
C THR A 44 -2.52 -11.81 -0.20
N THR A 45 -2.61 -12.46 0.96
CA THR A 45 -2.30 -13.89 1.07
C THR A 45 -3.63 -14.64 1.08
N GLU A 46 -4.17 -14.96 -0.09
CA GLU A 46 -5.22 -15.97 -0.18
C GLU A 46 -4.64 -17.32 0.31
N ASP A 47 -5.28 -17.87 1.34
CA ASP A 47 -4.95 -19.08 2.11
C ASP A 47 -3.82 -19.96 1.58
N LYS A 48 -2.62 -19.87 2.19
CA LYS A 48 -1.66 -20.99 2.23
C LYS A 48 -0.86 -20.99 3.54
N GLU A 49 -0.89 -22.14 4.19
CA GLU A 49 -0.25 -22.45 5.49
C GLU A 49 1.28 -22.25 5.51
N ASP A 50 1.95 -21.91 4.40
CA ASP A 50 3.40 -21.64 4.34
C ASP A 50 3.82 -20.53 3.30
N ALA A 51 2.96 -19.52 3.01
CA ALA A 51 3.23 -18.29 2.21
C ALA A 51 3.75 -18.48 0.74
N ILE A 52 3.89 -17.53 -0.21
CA ILE A 52 3.38 -16.17 -0.49
C ILE A 52 2.74 -16.25 -1.89
N LEU A 53 1.51 -15.77 -2.07
CA LEU A 53 0.98 -15.38 -3.38
C LEU A 53 1.13 -13.86 -3.47
N ILE A 54 1.89 -13.37 -4.46
CA ILE A 54 2.01 -11.94 -4.75
C ILE A 54 1.11 -11.68 -5.96
N ASP A 55 -0.13 -11.30 -5.70
CA ASP A 55 -0.97 -10.66 -6.72
C ASP A 55 -0.79 -9.15 -6.53
N GLU A 56 0.10 -8.53 -7.31
CA GLU A 56 0.32 -7.09 -7.29
C GLU A 56 -0.87 -6.40 -7.95
N VAL A 57 -1.87 -5.99 -7.16
CA VAL A 57 -2.92 -5.11 -7.66
C VAL A 57 -2.43 -3.66 -7.58
N THR A 58 -2.36 -3.01 -8.74
CA THR A 58 -2.10 -1.56 -8.81
C THR A 58 -3.35 -0.80 -8.42
N VAL A 59 -3.31 -0.09 -7.28
CA VAL A 59 -4.42 0.76 -6.84
C VAL A 59 -4.24 2.16 -7.43
N PRO A 60 -5.20 2.68 -8.22
CA PRO A 60 -5.16 4.05 -8.71
C PRO A 60 -5.14 5.03 -7.53
N ILE A 61 -4.27 6.04 -7.58
CA ILE A 61 -4.13 7.01 -6.48
C ILE A 61 -5.43 7.78 -6.20
N GLU A 62 -6.32 7.88 -7.19
CA GLU A 62 -7.64 8.50 -7.07
C GLU A 62 -8.57 7.73 -6.10
N GLU A 63 -8.45 6.41 -6.04
CA GLU A 63 -9.20 5.57 -5.08
C GLU A 63 -8.68 5.71 -3.65
N ILE A 64 -7.42 6.11 -3.49
CA ILE A 64 -6.83 6.47 -2.19
C ILE A 64 -7.45 7.79 -1.69
N TYR A 65 -7.74 8.74 -2.59
CA TYR A 65 -8.22 10.07 -2.23
C TYR A 65 -9.76 10.19 -2.05
N ASN A 66 -10.57 9.31 -2.63
CA ASN A 66 -12.04 9.48 -2.71
C ASN A 66 -12.90 8.67 -1.72
N ASN A 67 -12.36 8.28 -0.55
CA ASN A 67 -13.11 7.55 0.50
C ASN A 67 -12.82 8.13 1.89
#